data_AF-A0A8T6P4E7-F1
#
_entry.id   AF-A0A8T6P4E7-F1
#
_cell.length_a   1.000
_cell.length_b   1.000
_cell.length_c   1.000
_cell.angle_alpha   90.00
_cell.angle_beta   90.00
_cell.angle_gamma   90.00
#
_symmetry.space_group_name_H-M   'P 1'
#
loop_
_entity.id
_entity.type
_entity.pdbx_description
1 polymer ?
#
loop_
_entity_poly.entity_id
_entity_poly.type
_entity_poly.pdbx_seq_one_letter_code
_entity_poly.pdbx_strand_id
1 'polypeptide(L)'
;MNRPVETIATCQYSGLQFMSNWDSLVDYVVALHYSDPYKIALTAMMRRLRRDLKLDRSLTHDPSCKHCIGQITAQFAGSERELMGLFMANLEDIQHSLSRMPLQRDWQMSAIA
;
A
#
# COMPACT_ATOMS: atom_id res chain seq x y z
N MET A 1 5.11 9.83 39.29
CA MET A 1 6.50 9.43 38.93
C MET A 1 6.40 8.09 38.20
N ASN A 2 6.13 8.10 36.88
CA ASN A 2 7.11 8.06 35.77
C ASN A 2 7.98 6.80 35.74
N ARG A 3 7.60 5.81 34.92
CA ARG A 3 8.44 4.83 34.17
C ARG A 3 7.56 4.11 33.12
N PRO A 4 8.09 3.62 31.99
CA PRO A 4 8.36 4.37 30.76
C PRO A 4 7.49 3.89 29.59
N VAL A 5 7.15 4.81 28.69
CA VAL A 5 6.55 4.52 27.38
C VAL A 5 7.69 4.20 26.41
N GLU A 6 8.19 2.97 26.41
CA GLU A 6 9.14 2.50 25.39
C GLU A 6 8.82 1.05 25.02
N THR A 7 7.74 0.87 24.28
CA THR A 7 7.61 -0.26 23.36
C THR A 7 7.41 0.31 21.97
N ILE A 8 8.50 0.81 21.39
CA ILE A 8 8.56 1.10 19.97
C ILE A 8 8.34 -0.24 19.27
N ALA A 9 7.19 -0.38 18.63
CA ALA A 9 6.84 -1.50 17.76
C ALA A 9 7.86 -1.58 16.61
N THR A 10 8.99 -2.23 16.87
CA THR A 10 9.95 -2.69 15.89
C THR A 10 9.44 -4.02 15.33
N CYS A 11 8.33 -3.96 14.60
CA CYS A 11 7.81 -5.10 13.87
C CYS A 11 7.77 -4.79 12.37
N GLN A 12 8.60 -5.52 11.62
CA GLN A 12 8.27 -6.12 10.32
C GLN A 12 8.39 -5.29 9.04
N TYR A 13 9.43 -4.47 8.87
CA TYR A 13 9.80 -3.94 7.54
C TYR A 13 11.12 -4.47 6.97
N SER A 14 11.55 -5.66 7.41
CA SER A 14 12.81 -6.28 6.95
C SER A 14 12.87 -6.55 5.44
N GLY A 15 11.72 -6.62 4.75
CA GLY A 15 11.66 -6.77 3.29
C GLY A 15 11.86 -5.47 2.51
N LEU A 16 11.52 -4.32 3.11
CA LEU A 16 11.65 -3.00 2.47
C LEU A 16 13.05 -2.39 2.64
N GLN A 17 13.89 -3.00 3.48
CA GLN A 17 15.24 -2.51 3.79
C GLN A 17 16.17 -2.47 2.57
N PHE A 18 15.83 -3.19 1.49
CA PHE A 18 16.56 -3.22 0.23
C PHE A 18 16.04 -2.23 -0.81
N MET A 19 14.95 -1.51 -0.54
CA MET A 19 14.29 -0.63 -1.51
C MET A 19 14.68 0.82 -1.23
N SER A 20 15.84 1.21 -1.75
CA SER A 20 16.43 2.52 -1.47
C SER A 20 15.77 3.68 -2.22
N ASN A 21 14.91 3.41 -3.20
CA ASN A 21 14.24 4.42 -4.00
C ASN A 21 12.84 3.97 -4.46
N TRP A 22 12.06 4.95 -4.93
CA TRP A 22 10.68 4.75 -5.36
C TRP A 22 10.53 3.81 -6.57
N ASP A 23 11.39 3.90 -7.57
CA ASP A 23 11.26 3.07 -8.78
C ASP A 23 11.48 1.58 -8.47
N SER A 24 12.51 1.27 -7.68
CA SER A 24 12.75 -0.09 -7.18
C SER A 24 11.54 -0.62 -6.43
N LEU A 25 10.96 0.18 -5.51
CA LEU A 25 9.75 -0.17 -4.77
C LEU A 25 8.60 -0.53 -5.71
N VAL A 26 8.33 0.31 -6.69
CA VAL A 26 7.27 0.07 -7.67
C VAL A 26 7.53 -1.22 -8.44
N ASP A 27 8.75 -1.47 -8.91
CA ASP A 27 9.09 -2.69 -9.64
C ASP A 27 8.77 -3.96 -8.86
N TYR A 28 9.19 -3.99 -7.59
CA TYR A 28 8.88 -5.12 -6.71
C TYR A 28 7.37 -5.28 -6.53
N VAL A 29 6.67 -4.21 -6.15
CA VAL A 29 5.25 -4.29 -5.78
C VAL A 29 4.37 -4.64 -6.98
N VAL A 30 4.70 -4.14 -8.18
CA VAL A 30 3.97 -4.46 -9.41
C VAL A 30 4.06 -5.95 -9.75
N ALA A 31 5.17 -6.63 -9.40
CA ALA A 31 5.34 -8.06 -9.61
C ALA A 31 4.54 -8.95 -8.63
N LEU A 32 4.00 -8.38 -7.55
CA LEU A 32 3.24 -9.13 -6.54
C LEU A 32 1.84 -9.52 -7.03
N HIS A 33 1.24 -10.50 -6.36
CA HIS A 33 -0.15 -10.88 -6.59
C HIS A 33 -1.12 -9.78 -6.12
N TYR A 34 -2.30 -9.65 -6.74
CA TYR A 34 -3.27 -8.58 -6.40
C TYR A 34 -3.83 -8.65 -4.97
N SER A 35 -3.73 -9.81 -4.33
CA SER A 35 -4.12 -9.99 -2.92
C SER A 35 -3.02 -9.60 -1.93
N ASP A 36 -1.82 -9.28 -2.42
CA ASP A 36 -0.70 -8.92 -1.56
C ASP A 36 -0.95 -7.53 -0.93
N PRO A 37 -0.77 -7.37 0.40
CA PRO A 37 -0.97 -6.10 1.09
C PRO A 37 -0.19 -4.93 0.49
N TYR A 38 1.04 -5.15 0.01
CA TYR A 38 1.87 -4.12 -0.62
C TYR A 38 1.23 -3.64 -1.93
N LYS A 39 0.72 -4.57 -2.74
CA LYS A 39 0.06 -4.23 -4.01
C LYS A 39 -1.27 -3.53 -3.78
N ILE A 40 -2.04 -3.95 -2.77
CA ILE A 40 -3.28 -3.28 -2.36
C ILE A 40 -2.98 -1.85 -1.89
N ALA A 41 -1.97 -1.67 -1.04
CA ALA A 41 -1.57 -0.37 -0.52
C ALA A 41 -1.12 0.59 -1.63
N LEU A 42 -0.26 0.14 -2.54
CA LEU A 42 0.19 0.94 -3.69
C LEU A 42 -0.99 1.33 -4.58
N THR A 43 -1.86 0.38 -4.91
CA THR A 43 -3.04 0.63 -5.74
C THR A 43 -3.98 1.64 -5.10
N ALA A 44 -4.22 1.52 -3.78
CA ALA A 44 -5.07 2.45 -3.03
C ALA A 44 -4.46 3.84 -2.99
N MET A 45 -3.16 3.95 -2.70
CA MET A 45 -2.41 5.20 -2.70
C MET A 45 -2.50 5.89 -4.07
N MET A 46 -2.23 5.19 -5.17
CA MET A 46 -2.27 5.76 -6.52
C MET A 46 -3.65 6.27 -6.90
N ARG A 47 -4.71 5.54 -6.51
CA ARG A 47 -6.10 5.99 -6.73
C ARG A 47 -6.41 7.28 -5.97
N ARG A 48 -5.95 7.39 -4.72
CA ARG A 48 -6.10 8.60 -3.89
C ARG A 48 -5.33 9.76 -4.50
N LEU A 49 -4.05 9.55 -4.80
CA LEU A 49 -3.17 10.56 -5.38
C LEU A 49 -3.71 11.09 -6.71
N ARG A 50 -4.16 10.21 -7.60
CA ARG A 50 -4.79 10.59 -8.87
C ARG A 50 -6.02 11.49 -8.65
N ARG A 51 -6.88 11.14 -7.70
CA ARG A 51 -8.08 11.92 -7.37
C ARG A 51 -7.71 13.29 -6.82
N ASP A 52 -6.74 13.33 -5.92
CA ASP A 52 -6.34 14.56 -5.23
C ASP A 52 -5.63 15.52 -6.20
N LEU A 53 -4.87 14.98 -7.16
CA LEU A 53 -4.28 15.72 -8.28
C LEU A 53 -5.28 16.05 -9.41
N LYS A 54 -6.54 15.62 -9.30
CA LYS A 54 -7.61 15.82 -10.31
C LYS A 54 -7.20 15.39 -11.73
N LEU A 55 -6.43 14.31 -11.85
CA LEU A 55 -6.01 13.80 -13.15
C LEU A 55 -7.18 13.14 -13.88
N ASP A 56 -7.22 13.26 -15.20
CA ASP A 56 -8.25 12.64 -16.02
C ASP A 56 -8.20 11.11 -15.85
N ARG A 57 -9.38 10.50 -15.71
CA ARG A 57 -9.55 9.04 -15.60
C ARG A 57 -9.08 8.32 -16.86
N SER A 58 -9.10 8.99 -18.01
CA SER A 58 -8.62 8.45 -19.29
C SER A 58 -7.12 8.15 -19.29
N LEU A 59 -6.34 8.85 -18.45
CA LEU A 59 -4.88 8.75 -18.43
C LEU A 59 -4.37 7.49 -17.73
N THR A 60 -5.20 6.79 -16.94
CA THR A 60 -4.72 5.65 -16.14
C THR A 60 -5.77 4.53 -16.14
N HIS A 61 -5.57 3.52 -16.97
CA HIS A 61 -6.46 2.36 -17.04
C HIS A 61 -6.29 1.43 -15.82
N ASP A 62 -5.05 1.19 -15.40
CA ASP A 62 -4.72 0.35 -14.25
C ASP A 62 -3.79 1.08 -13.25
N PRO A 63 -4.28 1.47 -12.06
CA PRO A 63 -3.48 2.16 -11.05
C PRO A 63 -2.39 1.29 -10.40
N SER A 64 -2.29 0.01 -10.77
CA SER A 64 -1.23 -0.91 -10.36
C SER A 64 -0.20 -1.18 -11.47
N CYS A 65 -0.34 -0.54 -12.65
CA CYS A 65 0.59 -0.69 -13.76
C CYS A 65 1.80 0.26 -13.60
N LYS A 66 3.03 -0.20 -13.84
CA LYS A 66 4.25 0.63 -13.67
C LYS A 66 4.17 1.94 -14.47
N HIS A 67 3.72 1.88 -15.72
CA HIS A 67 3.58 3.07 -16.57
C HIS A 67 2.59 4.09 -15.99
N CYS A 68 1.44 3.62 -15.52
CA CYS A 68 0.36 4.42 -14.95
C CYS A 68 0.81 5.07 -13.63
N ILE A 69 1.53 4.30 -12.80
CA ILE A 69 2.16 4.80 -11.57
C ILE A 69 3.13 5.94 -11.92
N GLY A 70 4.01 5.73 -12.89
CA GLY A 70 4.96 6.74 -13.36
C GLY A 70 4.27 8.03 -13.82
N GLN A 71 3.17 7.93 -14.57
CA GLN A 71 2.39 9.09 -15.00
C GLN A 71 1.76 9.86 -13.83
N ILE A 72 1.21 9.16 -12.84
CA ILE A 72 0.62 9.80 -11.65
C ILE A 72 1.73 10.47 -10.83
N THR A 73 2.84 9.77 -10.58
CA THR A 73 3.93 10.28 -9.74
C THR A 73 4.68 11.43 -10.40
N ALA A 74 4.73 11.50 -11.73
CA ALA A 74 5.27 12.64 -12.45
C ALA A 74 4.47 13.94 -12.23
N GLN A 75 3.21 13.85 -11.81
CA GLN A 75 2.36 14.99 -11.46
C GLN A 75 2.39 15.34 -9.97
N PHE A 76 3.09 14.53 -9.15
CA PHE A 76 3.22 14.77 -7.74
C PHE A 76 4.29 15.84 -7.48
N ALA A 77 3.90 16.94 -6.82
CA ALA A 77 4.80 18.07 -6.56
C ALA A 77 5.76 17.83 -5.36
N GLY A 78 5.54 16.77 -4.58
CA GLY A 78 6.38 16.44 -3.44
C GLY A 78 7.63 15.64 -3.82
N SER A 79 8.48 15.43 -2.83
CA SER A 79 9.70 14.65 -2.92
C SER A 79 9.44 13.14 -2.96
N GLU A 80 10.43 12.39 -3.44
CA GLU A 80 10.40 10.92 -3.40
C GLU A 80 10.23 10.38 -1.98
N ARG A 81 10.86 11.03 -0.99
CA ARG A 81 10.72 10.66 0.43
C ARG A 81 9.27 10.79 0.90
N GLU A 82 8.57 11.83 0.46
CA GLU A 82 7.16 12.01 0.79
C GLU A 82 6.30 10.94 0.10
N LEU A 83 6.58 10.56 -1.15
CA LEU A 83 5.92 9.42 -1.80
C LEU A 83 6.11 8.12 -1.03
N MET A 84 7.35 7.83 -0.60
CA MET A 84 7.64 6.65 0.22
C MET A 84 6.89 6.71 1.56
N GLY A 85 6.86 7.87 2.21
CA GLY A 85 6.12 8.06 3.47
C GLY A 85 4.62 7.80 3.30
N LEU A 86 4.02 8.32 2.23
CA LEU A 86 2.62 8.07 1.88
C LEU A 86 2.36 6.58 1.66
N PHE A 87 3.25 5.88 0.95
CA PHE A 87 3.13 4.44 0.73
C PHE A 87 3.16 3.67 2.05
N MET A 88 4.12 3.94 2.93
CA MET A 88 4.25 3.27 4.23
C MET A 88 3.03 3.47 5.11
N ALA A 89 2.51 4.70 5.17
CA ALA A 89 1.28 4.99 5.93
C ALA A 89 0.07 4.21 5.37
N ASN A 90 -0.07 4.14 4.04
CA ASN A 90 -1.14 3.35 3.41
C ASN A 90 -0.96 1.84 3.67
N LEU A 91 0.27 1.34 3.69
CA LEU A 91 0.56 -0.05 3.97
C LEU A 91 0.17 -0.44 5.40
N GLU A 92 0.52 0.40 6.37
CA GLU A 92 0.12 0.22 7.77
C GLU A 92 -1.41 0.19 7.92
N ASP A 93 -2.11 1.14 7.31
CA ASP A 93 -3.58 1.19 7.30
C ASP A 93 -4.20 -0.11 6.73
N ILE A 94 -3.67 -0.62 5.62
CA ILE A 94 -4.16 -1.84 4.97
C ILE A 94 -3.87 -3.06 5.84
N GLN A 95 -2.66 -3.20 6.37
CA GLN A 95 -2.30 -4.33 7.23
C GLN A 95 -3.14 -4.35 8.51
N HIS A 96 -3.36 -3.19 9.13
CA HIS A 96 -4.23 -3.06 10.28
C HIS A 96 -5.70 -3.37 9.94
N SER A 97 -6.16 -2.99 8.75
CA SER A 97 -7.51 -3.32 8.30
C SER A 97 -7.68 -4.83 8.06
N LEU A 98 -6.69 -5.46 7.43
CA LEU A 98 -6.70 -6.89 7.13
C LEU A 98 -6.59 -7.74 8.41
N SER A 99 -5.81 -7.33 9.41
CA SER A 99 -5.68 -8.07 10.68
C SER A 99 -6.97 -8.06 11.51
N ARG A 100 -7.84 -7.07 11.28
CA ARG A 100 -9.14 -6.92 11.95
C ARG A 100 -10.30 -7.54 11.18
N MET A 101 -10.08 -8.02 9.96
CA MET A 101 -11.11 -8.75 9.23
C MET A 101 -11.22 -10.15 9.83
N PRO A 102 -12.39 -10.53 10.40
CA PRO A 102 -12.59 -11.91 10.80
C PRO A 102 -12.44 -12.79 9.56
N LEU A 103 -11.54 -13.77 9.62
CA LEU A 103 -11.47 -14.83 8.64
C LEU A 103 -12.82 -15.53 8.67
N GLN A 104 -13.72 -15.16 7.77
CA GLN A 104 -15.05 -15.74 7.66
C GLN A 104 -14.91 -17.16 7.09
N ARG A 105 -14.39 -18.07 7.91
CA ARG A 105 -14.16 -19.48 7.62
C ARG A 105 -15.35 -20.36 8.00
N ASP A 106 -16.52 -19.76 8.26
CA ASP A 106 -17.69 -20.49 8.75
C ASP A 106 -18.79 -20.73 7.68
N TRP A 107 -18.53 -20.44 6.40
CA TRP A 107 -19.53 -20.64 5.34
C TRP A 107 -19.62 -22.07 4.77
N GLN A 108 -18.93 -23.06 5.35
CA GLN A 108 -18.90 -24.43 4.79
C GLN A 108 -19.60 -25.52 5.62
N MET A 109 -20.30 -25.21 6.72
CA MET A 109 -20.92 -26.28 7.55
C MET A 109 -22.45 -26.29 7.61
N SER A 110 -23.16 -25.39 6.92
CA SER A 110 -24.64 -25.31 7.03
C SER A 110 -25.42 -25.84 5.83
N ALA A 111 -24.77 -26.45 4.83
CA ALA A 111 -25.45 -26.94 3.61
C ALA A 111 -25.67 -28.46 3.58
N ILE A 112 -25.52 -29.17 4.70
CA ILE A 112 -25.88 -30.59 4.82
C ILE A 112 -26.61 -30.80 6.16
N ALA A 113 -27.92 -30.61 6.16
CA ALA A 113 -28.85 -31.22 7.11
C ALA A 113 -30.22 -31.35 6.44
#